data_AF-A0A3D1IC67-F1
#
_entry.id   AF-A0A3D1IC67-F1
#
_cell.length_a   1.000
_cell.length_b   1.000
_cell.length_c   1.000
_cell.angle_alpha   90.00
_cell.angle_beta   90.00
_cell.angle_gamma   90.00
#
_symmetry.space_group_name_H-M   'P 1'
#
loop_
_entity.id
_entity.type
_entity.pdbx_description
1 polymer ?
#
loop_
_entity_poly.entity_id
_entity_poly.type
_entity_poly.pdbx_seq_one_letter_code
_entity_poly.pdbx_strand_id
1 'polypeptide(L)'
;MEDPPARPEPDLRASEEAERLVRQARLAQTRGQSQTAADLYRQAAAAAPDDAPLLATVGEGLLELRRVQEAKQLLEKAKALAPNDANVERAFAKAVLAAALGEWGGFPGGAPGIDYASAKSATLLTLLVPGLGQLVVGQTSKGLLLGGGWLLCLVAAVLVPNGVSGLLRMVMGQLSADINLAVLLPLAGMFVFWLAAVYDMNAQAKKAKPDRRERPKPPVDLPFE
;
A
#
# COMPACT_ATOMS: atom_id res chain seq x y z
N MET A 1 38.49 -0.02 32.89
CA MET A 1 37.11 -0.28 32.50
C MET A 1 36.33 0.86 33.09
N GLU A 2 36.13 1.93 32.31
CA GLU A 2 35.31 3.06 32.72
C GLU A 2 33.87 2.52 32.85
N ASP A 3 33.29 2.64 34.03
CA ASP A 3 31.88 2.30 34.24
C ASP A 3 31.05 3.16 33.26
N PRO A 4 30.17 2.58 32.43
CA PRO A 4 29.31 3.37 31.56
C PRO A 4 28.56 4.40 32.40
N PRO A 5 28.42 5.66 31.95
CA PRO A 5 27.79 6.71 32.75
C PRO A 5 26.42 6.20 33.22
N ALA A 6 26.26 6.11 34.55
CA ALA A 6 25.02 5.69 35.17
C ALA A 6 23.90 6.54 34.57
N ARG A 7 22.90 5.88 33.99
CA ARG A 7 21.71 6.57 33.48
C ARG A 7 21.18 7.44 34.62
N PRO A 8 20.88 8.73 34.40
CA PRO A 8 20.22 9.53 35.43
C PRO A 8 18.98 8.76 35.86
N GLU A 9 18.87 8.46 37.16
CA GLU A 9 17.71 7.74 37.68
C GLU A 9 16.47 8.55 37.26
N PRO A 10 15.53 7.94 36.51
CA PRO A 10 14.34 8.64 36.09
C PRO A 10 13.65 9.14 37.36
N ASP A 11 13.29 10.43 37.39
CA ASP A 11 12.49 10.97 38.47
C ASP A 11 11.20 10.14 38.57
N LEU A 12 11.15 9.25 39.57
CA LEU A 12 10.12 8.24 39.69
C LEU A 12 8.73 8.88 39.70
N ARG A 13 8.61 10.09 40.22
CA ARG A 13 7.36 10.86 40.23
C ARG A 13 6.95 11.30 38.83
N ALA A 14 7.90 11.78 38.03
CA ALA A 14 7.65 12.19 36.65
C ALA A 14 7.23 11.00 35.78
N SER A 15 7.86 9.83 35.95
CA SER A 15 7.48 8.59 35.27
C SER A 15 6.10 8.09 35.71
N GLU A 16 5.80 8.09 37.02
CA GLU A 16 4.47 7.72 37.55
C GLU A 16 3.34 8.63 37.03
N GLU A 17 3.58 9.94 36.98
CA GLU A 17 2.64 10.91 36.42
C GLU A 17 2.42 10.66 34.92
N ALA A 18 3.49 10.40 34.18
CA ALA A 18 3.42 10.11 32.76
C ALA A 18 2.69 8.80 32.45
N GLU A 19 2.92 7.75 33.23
CA GLU A 19 2.17 6.49 33.13
C GLU A 19 0.68 6.68 33.42
N ARG A 20 0.34 7.50 34.42
CA ARG A 20 -1.06 7.81 34.71
C ARG A 20 -1.73 8.49 33.51
N LEU A 21 -1.03 9.41 32.84
CA LEU A 21 -1.52 10.05 31.62
C LEU A 21 -1.69 9.04 30.46
N VAL A 22 -0.76 8.10 30.29
CA VAL A 22 -0.90 7.00 29.31
C VAL A 22 -2.14 6.15 29.60
N ARG A 23 -2.38 5.79 30.86
CA ARG A 23 -3.58 5.03 31.25
C ARG A 23 -4.87 5.79 30.92
N GLN A 24 -4.90 7.10 31.20
CA GLN A 24 -6.03 7.96 30.83
C GLN A 24 -6.21 8.07 29.32
N ALA A 25 -5.13 8.18 28.55
CA ALA A 25 -5.15 8.24 27.09
C ALA A 25 -5.78 6.97 26.48
N ARG A 26 -5.39 5.79 26.97
CA ARG A 26 -5.99 4.50 26.54
C ARG A 26 -7.48 4.41 26.84
N LEU A 27 -7.91 4.92 28.00
CA LEU A 27 -9.34 4.99 28.35
C LEU A 27 -10.10 5.93 27.42
N ALA A 28 -9.54 7.12 27.12
CA ALA A 28 -10.14 8.06 26.18
C ALA A 28 -10.23 7.46 24.76
N GLN A 29 -9.19 6.73 24.33
CA GLN A 29 -9.15 6.02 23.05
C GLN A 29 -10.24 4.94 22.95
N THR A 30 -10.41 4.14 24.01
CA THR A 30 -11.47 3.12 24.08
C THR A 30 -12.88 3.74 24.03
N ARG A 31 -13.02 4.99 24.51
CA ARG A 31 -14.26 5.79 24.45
C ARG A 31 -14.46 6.51 23.11
N GLY A 32 -13.57 6.32 22.13
CA GLY A 32 -13.63 6.99 20.83
C GLY A 32 -13.20 8.47 20.85
N GLN A 33 -12.68 8.97 21.97
CA GLN A 33 -12.24 10.36 22.14
C GLN A 33 -10.81 10.54 21.59
N SER A 34 -10.65 10.35 20.27
CA SER A 34 -9.35 10.30 19.60
C SER A 34 -8.48 11.55 19.82
N GLN A 35 -9.08 12.74 19.87
CA GLN A 35 -8.33 13.98 20.06
C GLN A 35 -7.82 14.10 21.50
N THR A 36 -8.68 13.85 22.48
CA THR A 36 -8.32 13.85 23.90
C THR A 36 -7.24 12.81 24.21
N ALA A 37 -7.33 11.62 23.61
CA ALA A 37 -6.30 10.60 23.75
C ALA A 37 -4.94 11.08 23.21
N ALA A 38 -4.90 11.72 22.04
CA ALA A 38 -3.67 12.27 21.47
C ALA A 38 -3.07 13.36 22.38
N ASP A 39 -3.89 14.23 22.95
CA ASP A 39 -3.41 15.29 23.85
C ASP A 39 -2.84 14.71 25.16
N LEU A 40 -3.48 13.68 25.73
CA LEU A 40 -2.97 12.98 26.91
C LEU A 40 -1.66 12.24 26.62
N TYR A 41 -1.53 11.63 25.43
CA TYR A 41 -0.28 11.03 24.97
C TYR A 41 0.86 12.06 24.86
N ARG A 42 0.58 13.26 24.32
CA ARG A 42 1.59 14.35 24.27
C ARG A 42 2.00 14.83 25.66
N GLN A 43 1.06 14.94 26.59
CA GLN A 43 1.36 15.31 27.97
C GLN A 43 2.23 14.25 28.65
N ALA A 44 1.96 12.96 28.43
CA ALA A 44 2.78 11.88 28.96
C ALA A 44 4.23 11.95 28.44
N ALA A 45 4.41 12.17 27.13
CA ALA A 45 5.75 12.34 26.54
C ALA A 45 6.50 13.58 27.06
N ALA A 46 5.78 14.64 27.43
CA ALA A 46 6.38 15.84 28.01
C ALA A 46 6.76 15.67 29.49
N ALA A 47 6.01 14.85 30.24
CA ALA A 47 6.29 14.56 31.64
C ALA A 47 7.55 13.71 31.82
N ALA A 48 7.80 12.75 30.91
CA ALA A 48 9.00 11.92 30.94
C ALA A 48 9.67 11.85 29.55
N PRO A 49 10.44 12.87 29.17
CA PRO A 49 11.05 12.97 27.84
C PRO A 49 12.25 12.03 27.63
N ASP A 50 12.83 11.49 28.69
CA ASP A 50 14.02 10.63 28.64
C ASP A 50 13.71 9.14 28.94
N ASP A 51 12.43 8.80 29.11
CA ASP A 51 11.96 7.44 29.39
C ASP A 51 11.63 6.71 28.07
N ALA A 52 12.63 6.01 27.51
CA ALA A 52 12.49 5.36 26.20
C ALA A 52 11.34 4.32 26.12
N PRO A 53 11.16 3.42 27.11
CA PRO A 53 10.00 2.51 27.15
C PRO A 53 8.64 3.24 27.17
N LEU A 54 8.53 4.32 27.94
CA LEU A 54 7.31 5.12 27.97
C LEU A 54 7.07 5.82 26.63
N LEU A 55 8.09 6.47 26.06
CA LEU A 55 8.01 7.10 24.74
C LEU A 55 7.60 6.10 23.66
N ALA A 56 8.06 4.85 23.74
CA ALA A 56 7.63 3.80 22.83
C ALA A 56 6.13 3.50 22.98
N THR A 57 5.64 3.40 24.21
CA THR A 57 4.22 3.18 24.50
C THR A 57 3.35 4.32 24.00
N VAL A 58 3.78 5.57 24.21
CA VAL A 58 3.09 6.77 23.71
C VAL A 58 3.10 6.80 22.18
N GLY A 59 4.24 6.48 21.56
CA GLY A 59 4.40 6.40 20.11
C GLY A 59 3.46 5.38 19.48
N GLU A 60 3.33 4.18 20.06
CA GLU A 60 2.38 3.17 19.60
C GLU A 60 0.92 3.66 19.71
N GLY A 61 0.56 4.30 20.83
CA GLY A 61 -0.76 4.91 20.98
C GLY A 61 -1.05 5.97 19.92
N LEU A 62 -0.08 6.81 19.59
CA LEU A 62 -0.20 7.81 18.51
C LEU A 62 -0.32 7.17 17.12
N LEU A 63 0.34 6.02 16.86
CA LEU A 63 0.16 5.27 15.61
C LEU A 63 -1.28 4.75 15.47
N GLU A 64 -1.85 4.21 16.55
CA GLU A 64 -3.24 3.73 16.55
C GLU A 64 -4.24 4.87 16.29
N LEU A 65 -3.94 6.08 16.77
CA LEU A 65 -4.69 7.31 16.48
C LEU A 65 -4.39 7.92 15.11
N ARG A 66 -3.63 7.23 14.24
CA ARG A 66 -3.22 7.67 12.89
C ARG A 66 -2.39 8.96 12.88
N ARG A 67 -1.79 9.35 14.02
CA ARG A 67 -0.86 10.47 14.15
C ARG A 67 0.56 10.02 13.78
N VAL A 68 0.72 9.52 12.57
CA VAL A 68 1.89 8.74 12.14
C VAL A 68 3.20 9.55 12.18
N GLN A 69 3.17 10.80 11.73
CA GLN A 69 4.37 11.65 11.71
C GLN A 69 4.84 12.02 13.13
N GLU A 70 3.91 12.33 14.02
CA GLU A 70 4.20 12.61 15.44
C GLU A 70 4.78 11.36 16.12
N ALA A 71 4.17 10.20 15.90
CA ALA A 71 4.65 8.93 16.45
C ALA A 71 6.07 8.59 15.98
N LYS A 72 6.37 8.80 14.68
CA LYS A 72 7.69 8.54 14.10
C LYS A 72 8.77 9.38 14.78
N GLN A 73 8.55 10.70 14.93
CA GLN A 73 9.50 11.60 15.58
C GLN A 73 9.73 11.20 17.05
N LEU A 74 8.67 10.81 17.74
CA LEU A 74 8.76 10.39 19.14
C LEU A 74 9.55 9.09 19.30
N LEU A 75 9.27 8.11 18.44
CA LEU A 75 9.94 6.81 18.44
C LEU A 75 11.40 6.88 17.97
N GLU A 76 11.74 7.85 17.12
CA GLU A 76 13.11 8.16 16.74
C GLU A 76 13.93 8.62 17.96
N LYS A 77 13.36 9.49 18.79
CA LYS A 77 13.97 9.89 20.07
C LYS A 77 14.11 8.70 21.03
N ALA A 78 13.06 7.89 21.17
CA ALA A 78 13.11 6.69 22.00
C ALA A 78 14.24 5.73 21.57
N LYS A 79 14.41 5.53 20.26
CA LYS A 79 15.50 4.71 19.70
C LYS A 79 16.87 5.30 19.98
N ALA A 80 17.03 6.62 19.94
CA ALA A 80 18.29 7.27 20.27
C ALA A 80 18.67 7.10 21.76
N LEU A 81 17.68 7.08 22.65
CA LEU A 81 17.87 6.88 24.09
C LEU A 81 18.16 5.40 24.45
N ALA A 82 17.50 4.46 23.77
CA ALA A 82 17.65 3.03 24.01
C ALA A 82 17.83 2.23 22.70
N PRO A 83 19.02 2.31 22.06
CA PRO A 83 19.25 1.69 20.76
C PRO A 83 19.23 0.16 20.77
N ASN A 84 19.40 -0.48 21.93
CA ASN A 84 19.41 -1.94 22.09
C ASN A 84 18.09 -2.49 22.68
N ASP A 85 17.04 -1.67 22.81
CA ASP A 85 15.74 -2.12 23.29
C ASP A 85 14.88 -2.63 22.11
N ALA A 86 14.63 -3.93 22.09
CA ALA A 86 13.87 -4.59 21.04
C ALA A 86 12.42 -4.07 20.92
N ASN A 87 11.80 -3.61 22.02
CA ASN A 87 10.45 -3.07 21.98
C ASN A 87 10.44 -1.70 21.31
N VAL A 88 11.41 -0.85 21.66
CA VAL A 88 11.59 0.47 21.03
C VAL A 88 11.91 0.33 19.55
N GLU A 89 12.81 -0.58 19.19
CA GLU A 89 13.16 -0.86 17.80
C GLU A 89 11.94 -1.34 17.00
N ARG A 90 11.16 -2.27 17.56
CA ARG A 90 9.93 -2.77 16.92
C ARG A 90 8.90 -1.67 16.75
N ALA A 91 8.68 -0.83 17.76
CA ALA A 91 7.74 0.28 17.68
C ALA A 91 8.19 1.31 16.62
N PHE A 92 9.48 1.66 16.58
CA PHE A 92 10.04 2.52 15.55
C PHE A 92 9.88 1.92 14.14
N ALA A 93 10.16 0.63 13.95
CA ALA A 93 9.95 -0.05 12.68
C ALA A 93 8.49 0.00 12.22
N LYS A 94 7.53 -0.22 13.14
CA LYS A 94 6.09 -0.05 12.86
C LYS A 94 5.77 1.39 12.43
N ALA A 95 6.34 2.39 13.09
CA ALA A 95 6.12 3.80 12.74
C ALA A 95 6.69 4.17 11.37
N VAL A 96 7.90 3.71 11.05
CA VAL A 96 8.51 3.91 9.74
C VAL A 96 7.70 3.23 8.66
N LEU A 97 7.23 2.00 8.89
CA LEU A 97 6.34 1.31 7.95
C LEU A 97 5.02 2.07 7.78
N ALA A 98 4.39 2.49 8.87
CA ALA A 98 3.15 3.26 8.82
C ALA A 98 3.34 4.62 8.13
N ALA A 99 4.49 5.28 8.31
CA ALA A 99 4.83 6.53 7.63
C ALA A 99 5.04 6.30 6.15
N ALA A 100 5.76 5.25 5.76
CA ALA A 100 5.89 4.86 4.37
C ALA A 100 4.53 4.53 3.73
N LEU A 101 3.64 3.85 4.47
CA LEU A 101 2.28 3.54 4.02
C LEU A 101 1.33 4.75 4.03
N GLY A 102 1.60 5.77 4.86
CA GLY A 102 0.79 6.98 5.00
C GLY A 102 1.21 8.12 4.07
N GLU A 103 2.51 8.24 3.78
CA GLU A 103 3.03 9.01 2.64
C GLU A 103 2.59 8.36 1.32
N TRP A 104 2.39 7.04 1.32
CA TRP A 104 1.60 6.29 0.34
C TRP A 104 0.08 6.51 0.54
N GLY A 105 -0.32 7.72 0.93
CA GLY A 105 -1.69 8.22 1.03
C GLY A 105 -2.29 8.45 -0.35
N GLY A 106 -2.38 7.39 -1.13
CA GLY A 106 -2.94 7.38 -2.47
C GLY A 106 -2.46 6.15 -3.22
N PHE A 107 -3.31 5.15 -3.37
CA PHE A 107 -3.14 4.23 -4.49
C PHE A 107 -3.35 5.03 -5.78
N PRO A 108 -2.30 5.16 -6.60
CA PRO A 108 -2.28 4.39 -7.83
C PRO A 108 -0.92 3.70 -8.02
N GLY A 109 -0.82 2.44 -7.60
CA GLY A 109 0.20 1.50 -8.09
C GLY A 109 1.27 1.04 -7.10
N GLY A 110 0.91 0.09 -6.23
CA GLY A 110 1.80 -0.98 -5.72
C GLY A 110 2.91 -0.63 -4.71
N ALA A 111 3.07 -1.45 -3.67
CA ALA A 111 4.17 -1.38 -2.71
C ALA A 111 5.53 -1.64 -3.39
N PRO A 112 6.61 -0.93 -3.00
CA PRO A 112 7.96 -1.25 -3.47
C PRO A 112 8.36 -2.63 -2.93
N GLY A 113 8.66 -3.56 -3.83
CA GLY A 113 9.23 -4.87 -3.48
C GLY A 113 8.27 -6.06 -3.58
N ILE A 114 7.00 -5.84 -3.89
CA ILE A 114 6.12 -6.89 -4.41
C ILE A 114 6.09 -6.71 -5.92
N ASP A 115 6.81 -7.56 -6.66
CA ASP A 115 6.62 -7.70 -8.10
C ASP A 115 5.22 -8.30 -8.32
N TYR A 116 4.19 -7.44 -8.41
CA TYR A 116 2.77 -7.86 -8.39
C TYR A 116 2.37 -8.78 -9.54
N ALA A 117 3.19 -8.90 -10.58
CA ALA A 117 3.10 -9.93 -11.58
C ALA A 117 4.45 -10.04 -12.29
N SER A 118 4.94 -11.26 -12.50
CA SER A 118 5.84 -11.53 -13.62
C SER A 118 5.25 -10.87 -14.88
N ALA A 119 6.07 -10.29 -15.74
CA ALA A 119 5.62 -9.71 -17.01
C ALA A 119 4.71 -10.66 -17.82
N LYS A 120 4.86 -11.97 -17.61
CA LYS A 120 4.01 -13.03 -18.15
C LYS A 120 2.60 -13.05 -17.56
N SER A 121 2.45 -12.89 -16.24
CA SER A 121 1.14 -12.77 -15.60
C SER A 121 0.42 -11.47 -15.97
N ALA A 122 1.15 -10.35 -16.09
CA ALA A 122 0.55 -9.08 -16.52
C ALA A 122 0.03 -9.14 -17.96
N THR A 123 0.78 -9.79 -18.87
CA THR A 123 0.34 -10.00 -20.26
C THR A 123 -0.88 -10.90 -20.36
N LEU A 124 -0.98 -11.96 -19.56
CA LEU A 124 -2.18 -12.81 -19.50
C LEU A 124 -3.41 -12.03 -19.03
N LEU A 125 -3.26 -11.17 -18.01
CA LEU A 125 -4.37 -10.35 -17.52
C LEU A 125 -4.87 -9.34 -18.56
N THR A 126 -3.96 -8.70 -19.29
CA THR A 126 -4.33 -7.79 -20.40
C THR A 126 -5.02 -8.52 -21.56
N LEU A 127 -4.65 -9.78 -21.84
CA LEU A 127 -5.29 -10.57 -22.90
C LEU A 127 -6.76 -10.84 -22.58
N LEU A 128 -7.06 -11.12 -21.29
CA LEU A 128 -8.42 -11.38 -20.82
C LEU A 128 -9.26 -10.11 -20.79
N VAL A 129 -8.77 -9.07 -20.12
CA VAL A 129 -9.47 -7.78 -19.99
C VAL A 129 -8.44 -6.66 -20.17
N PRO A 130 -8.62 -5.80 -21.19
CA PRO A 130 -7.68 -4.72 -21.43
C PRO A 130 -7.69 -3.73 -20.26
N GLY A 131 -6.50 -3.23 -19.91
CA GLY A 131 -6.29 -2.34 -18.77
C GLY A 131 -5.94 -3.04 -17.45
N LEU A 132 -6.31 -4.32 -17.25
CA LEU A 132 -5.99 -5.03 -16.01
C LEU A 132 -4.49 -5.27 -15.80
N GLY A 133 -3.75 -5.67 -16.83
CA GLY A 133 -2.30 -5.87 -16.70
C GLY A 133 -1.57 -4.56 -16.38
N GLN A 134 -2.02 -3.45 -16.93
CA GLN A 134 -1.50 -2.11 -16.62
C GLN A 134 -1.79 -1.70 -15.17
N LEU A 135 -2.95 -2.07 -14.61
CA LEU A 135 -3.27 -1.83 -13.21
C LEU A 135 -2.36 -2.63 -12.27
N VAL A 136 -2.07 -3.88 -12.61
CA VAL A 136 -1.20 -4.75 -11.80
C VAL A 136 0.27 -4.32 -11.86
N VAL A 137 0.71 -3.77 -13.00
CA VAL A 137 2.08 -3.21 -13.18
C VAL A 137 2.20 -1.80 -12.57
N GLY A 138 1.14 -1.28 -11.96
CA GLY A 138 1.14 0.04 -11.29
C GLY A 138 0.94 1.23 -12.22
N GLN A 139 0.65 1.03 -13.52
CA GLN A 139 0.33 2.09 -14.46
C GLN A 139 -1.17 2.40 -14.47
N THR A 140 -1.66 2.90 -13.34
CA THR A 140 -3.10 3.08 -13.11
C THR A 140 -3.76 4.02 -14.11
N SER A 141 -3.11 5.12 -14.51
CA SER A 141 -3.68 6.05 -15.50
C SER A 141 -3.91 5.39 -16.87
N LYS A 142 -2.93 4.60 -17.35
CA LYS A 142 -3.08 3.88 -18.62
C LYS A 142 -4.07 2.73 -18.51
N GLY A 143 -4.04 1.99 -17.41
CA GLY A 143 -4.96 0.89 -17.15
C GLY A 143 -6.41 1.37 -17.10
N LEU A 144 -6.66 2.50 -16.43
CA LEU A 144 -7.99 3.10 -16.34
C LEU A 144 -8.46 3.68 -17.68
N LEU A 145 -7.56 4.30 -18.45
CA LEU A 145 -7.91 4.84 -19.77
C LEU A 145 -8.24 3.73 -20.77
N LEU A 146 -7.40 2.69 -20.85
CA LEU A 146 -7.58 1.58 -21.78
C LEU A 146 -8.78 0.70 -21.37
N GLY A 147 -8.88 0.34 -20.09
CA GLY A 147 -9.99 -0.46 -19.57
C GLY A 147 -11.31 0.32 -19.55
N GLY A 148 -11.29 1.59 -19.16
CA GLY A 148 -12.46 2.47 -19.17
C GLY A 148 -12.96 2.76 -20.58
N GLY A 149 -12.06 3.02 -21.54
CA GLY A 149 -12.42 3.17 -22.95
C GLY A 149 -13.04 1.91 -23.54
N TRP A 150 -12.45 0.74 -23.25
CA TRP A 150 -12.99 -0.54 -23.67
C TRP A 150 -14.38 -0.83 -23.07
N LEU A 151 -14.57 -0.56 -21.78
CA LEU A 151 -15.86 -0.71 -21.11
C LEU A 151 -16.92 0.25 -21.67
N LEU A 152 -16.54 1.50 -21.96
CA LEU A 152 -17.45 2.46 -22.58
C LEU A 152 -17.90 2.00 -23.97
N CYS A 153 -16.98 1.45 -24.77
CA CYS A 153 -17.33 0.84 -26.04
C CYS A 153 -18.22 -0.40 -25.87
N LEU A 154 -18.00 -1.23 -24.83
CA LEU A 154 -18.88 -2.36 -24.51
C LEU A 154 -20.29 -1.89 -24.18
N VAL A 155 -20.44 -0.89 -23.31
CA VAL A 155 -21.75 -0.31 -22.96
C VAL A 155 -22.42 0.26 -24.22
N ALA A 156 -21.67 1.00 -25.04
CA ALA A 156 -22.19 1.52 -26.30
C ALA A 156 -22.67 0.39 -27.24
N ALA A 157 -21.95 -0.72 -27.34
CA ALA A 157 -22.35 -1.87 -28.17
C ALA A 157 -23.65 -2.52 -27.67
N VAL A 158 -23.83 -2.64 -26.35
CA VAL A 158 -25.04 -3.22 -25.73
C VAL A 158 -26.26 -2.30 -25.93
N LEU A 159 -26.06 -0.98 -25.93
CA LEU A 159 -27.13 -0.01 -26.14
C LEU A 159 -27.64 0.06 -27.59
N VAL A 160 -26.90 -0.48 -28.56
CA VAL A 160 -27.35 -0.51 -29.96
C VAL A 160 -28.47 -1.55 -30.12
N PRO A 161 -29.73 -1.13 -30.40
CA PRO A 161 -30.84 -2.05 -30.57
C PRO A 161 -30.61 -2.91 -31.82
N ASN A 162 -30.87 -4.21 -31.71
CA ASN A 162 -30.63 -5.21 -32.77
C ASN A 162 -29.18 -5.22 -33.32
N GLY A 163 -28.22 -4.69 -32.55
CA GLY A 163 -26.81 -4.69 -32.90
C GLY A 163 -26.18 -6.06 -32.66
N VAL A 164 -25.76 -6.31 -31.41
CA VAL A 164 -25.05 -7.54 -31.03
C VAL A 164 -25.92 -8.78 -31.22
N SER A 165 -27.20 -8.69 -30.85
CA SER A 165 -28.18 -9.77 -31.05
C SER A 165 -28.46 -10.05 -32.52
N GLY A 166 -28.49 -9.03 -33.37
CA GLY A 166 -28.65 -9.18 -34.82
C GLY A 166 -27.43 -9.87 -35.46
N LEU A 167 -26.22 -9.42 -35.10
CA LEU A 167 -24.97 -10.06 -35.51
C LEU A 167 -24.89 -11.54 -35.08
N LEU A 168 -25.26 -11.84 -33.83
CA LEU A 168 -25.24 -13.21 -33.32
C LEU A 168 -26.20 -14.11 -34.10
N ARG A 169 -27.41 -13.63 -34.38
CA ARG A 169 -28.40 -14.37 -35.19
C ARG A 169 -27.92 -14.62 -36.62
N MET A 170 -27.26 -13.63 -37.23
CA MET A 170 -26.64 -13.78 -38.54
C MET A 170 -25.56 -14.87 -38.54
N VAL A 171 -24.66 -14.86 -37.55
CA VAL A 171 -23.62 -15.88 -37.41
C VAL A 171 -24.22 -17.28 -37.21
N MET A 172 -25.36 -17.37 -36.51
CA MET A 172 -26.09 -18.62 -36.30
C MET A 172 -26.96 -19.05 -37.49
N GLY A 173 -26.82 -18.42 -38.66
CA GLY A 173 -27.46 -18.83 -39.92
C GLY A 173 -28.89 -18.32 -40.13
N GLN A 174 -29.37 -17.38 -39.32
CA GLN A 174 -30.68 -16.77 -39.53
C GLN A 174 -30.57 -15.63 -40.57
N LEU A 175 -30.98 -15.91 -41.81
CA LEU A 175 -30.84 -15.05 -43.00
C LEU A 175 -31.75 -13.80 -43.02
N SER A 176 -32.70 -13.68 -42.10
CA SER A 176 -33.70 -12.59 -42.03
C SER A 176 -33.50 -11.65 -40.83
N ALA A 177 -32.28 -11.54 -40.30
CA ALA A 177 -32.02 -10.67 -39.17
C ALA A 177 -32.00 -9.19 -39.60
N ASP A 178 -32.85 -8.36 -39.00
CA ASP A 178 -32.71 -6.90 -39.05
C ASP A 178 -31.47 -6.50 -38.24
N ILE A 179 -30.34 -6.26 -38.90
CA ILE A 179 -29.06 -5.95 -38.25
C ILE A 179 -28.88 -4.44 -38.18
N ASN A 180 -28.63 -3.93 -36.97
CA ASN A 180 -28.16 -2.58 -36.82
C ASN A 180 -26.64 -2.51 -36.92
N LEU A 181 -26.14 -2.17 -38.12
CA LEU A 181 -24.70 -2.06 -38.41
C LEU A 181 -23.97 -1.00 -37.57
N ALA A 182 -24.68 -0.09 -36.90
CA ALA A 182 -24.08 0.88 -35.98
C ALA A 182 -23.29 0.23 -34.84
N VAL A 183 -23.58 -1.04 -34.52
CA VAL A 183 -22.85 -1.83 -33.51
C VAL A 183 -21.40 -2.12 -33.89
N LEU A 184 -21.05 -2.08 -35.19
CA LEU A 184 -19.68 -2.30 -35.64
C LEU A 184 -18.72 -1.22 -35.13
N LEU A 185 -19.19 0.00 -34.95
CA LEU A 185 -18.38 1.13 -34.48
C LEU A 185 -17.86 0.92 -33.04
N PRO A 186 -18.72 0.64 -32.03
CA PRO A 186 -18.22 0.33 -30.70
C PRO A 186 -17.44 -0.98 -30.63
N LEU A 187 -17.77 -2.00 -31.44
CA LEU A 187 -16.99 -3.24 -31.51
C LEU A 187 -15.58 -3.01 -32.06
N ALA A 188 -15.43 -2.19 -33.10
CA ALA A 188 -14.13 -1.78 -33.61
C ALA A 188 -13.35 -0.99 -32.56
N GLY A 189 -14.03 -0.09 -31.82
CA GLY A 189 -13.44 0.63 -30.69
C GLY A 189 -12.90 -0.32 -29.61
N MET A 190 -13.69 -1.33 -29.22
CA MET A 190 -13.24 -2.36 -28.27
C MET A 190 -11.98 -3.08 -28.78
N PHE A 191 -11.94 -3.45 -30.06
CA PHE A 191 -10.79 -4.14 -30.64
C PHE A 191 -9.54 -3.25 -30.66
N VAL A 192 -9.70 -1.96 -30.97
CA VAL A 192 -8.60 -0.98 -30.94
C VAL A 192 -8.04 -0.80 -29.53
N PHE A 193 -8.90 -0.63 -28.51
CA PHE A 193 -8.45 -0.53 -27.12
C PHE A 193 -7.79 -1.81 -26.63
N TRP A 194 -8.29 -2.97 -27.05
CA TRP A 194 -7.68 -4.27 -26.73
C TRP A 194 -6.29 -4.41 -27.35
N LEU A 195 -6.13 -4.12 -28.65
CA LEU A 195 -4.85 -4.12 -29.33
C LEU A 195 -3.85 -3.13 -28.71
N ALA A 196 -4.30 -1.92 -28.40
CA ALA A 196 -3.47 -0.89 -27.78
C ALA A 196 -2.96 -1.35 -26.40
N ALA A 197 -3.83 -1.99 -25.61
CA ALA A 197 -3.45 -2.53 -24.30
C ALA A 197 -2.44 -3.67 -24.42
N VAL A 198 -2.64 -4.60 -25.36
CA VAL A 198 -1.71 -5.71 -25.61
C VAL A 198 -0.35 -5.20 -26.09
N TYR A 199 -0.34 -4.22 -27.01
CA TYR A 199 0.90 -3.63 -27.52
C TYR A 199 1.70 -2.94 -26.42
N ASP A 200 1.06 -2.09 -25.61
CA ASP A 200 1.71 -1.38 -24.50
C ASP A 200 2.27 -2.37 -23.46
N MET A 201 1.53 -3.44 -23.12
CA MET A 201 2.04 -4.45 -22.19
C MET A 201 3.21 -5.24 -22.76
N ASN A 202 3.15 -5.65 -24.02
CA ASN A 202 4.24 -6.40 -24.66
C ASN A 202 5.52 -5.54 -24.75
N ALA A 203 5.38 -4.24 -25.01
CA ALA A 203 6.50 -3.31 -25.00
C ALA A 203 7.14 -3.16 -23.60
N GLN A 204 6.33 -3.23 -22.54
CA GLN A 204 6.81 -3.18 -21.16
C GLN A 204 7.42 -4.49 -20.69
N ALA A 205 6.84 -5.63 -21.07
CA ALA A 205 7.36 -6.96 -20.76
C ALA A 205 8.79 -7.16 -21.29
N LYS A 206 9.10 -6.59 -22.46
CA LYS A 206 10.46 -6.59 -23.02
C LYS A 206 11.47 -5.75 -22.24
N LYS A 207 11.00 -4.75 -21.48
CA LYS A 207 11.84 -3.83 -20.69
C LYS A 207 12.06 -4.32 -19.26
N ALA A 208 11.17 -5.18 -18.75
CA ALA A 208 11.28 -5.73 -17.41
C ALA A 208 12.47 -6.72 -17.32
N LYS A 209 13.51 -6.36 -16.57
CA LYS A 209 14.58 -7.29 -16.20
C LYS A 209 14.13 -8.09 -14.98
N PRO A 210 14.31 -9.43 -14.94
CA PRO A 210 13.99 -10.20 -13.74
C PRO A 210 14.89 -9.75 -12.59
N ASP A 211 14.29 -9.43 -11.43
CA ASP A 211 15.01 -9.14 -10.19
C ASP A 211 15.73 -10.42 -9.73
N ARG A 212 17.00 -10.54 -10.10
CA ARG A 212 17.85 -11.66 -9.70
C ARG A 212 18.36 -11.35 -8.30
N ARG A 213 17.49 -11.48 -7.29
CA ARG A 213 17.89 -11.36 -5.89
C ARG A 213 18.99 -12.38 -5.64
N GLU A 214 20.21 -11.89 -5.44
CA GLU A 214 21.33 -12.73 -5.04
C GLU A 214 20.99 -13.31 -3.68
N ARG A 215 20.68 -14.61 -3.66
CA ARG A 215 20.48 -15.31 -2.40
C ARG A 215 21.82 -15.26 -1.66
N PRO A 216 21.87 -14.78 -0.41
CA PRO A 216 23.09 -14.88 0.37
C PRO A 216 23.49 -16.35 0.37
N LYS A 217 24.72 -16.63 -0.05
CA LYS A 217 25.23 -18.00 -0.04
C LYS A 217 25.15 -18.49 1.40
N PRO A 218 24.62 -19.70 1.65
CA PRO A 218 24.63 -20.26 3.00
C PRO A 218 26.08 -20.24 3.51
N PRO A 219 26.31 -19.91 4.79
CA PRO A 219 27.65 -19.85 5.36
C PRO A 219 28.15 -21.29 5.54
N VAL A 220 28.68 -21.86 4.45
CA VAL A 220 29.32 -23.18 4.45
C VAL A 220 30.76 -23.07 4.94
N ASP A 221 31.35 -21.86 4.87
CA ASP A 221 32.77 -21.60 5.15
C ASP A 221 33.02 -20.73 6.39
N LEU A 222 31.99 -20.43 7.21
CA LEU A 222 32.21 -19.72 8.47
C LEU A 222 32.67 -20.71 9.55
N PRO A 223 33.72 -20.39 10.35
CA PRO A 223 34.07 -21.21 11.49
C PRO A 223 32.89 -21.28 12.45
N PHE A 224 32.57 -22.49 12.90
CA PHE A 224 31.61 -22.70 13.98
C PHE A 224 32.26 -22.23 15.28
N GLU A 225 31.96 -21.01 15.72
CA GLU A 225 32.24 -20.54 17.08
C GLU A 225 31.11 -20.93 18.05
#